data_AF-A0A930QI85-F1
#
_entry.id   AF-A0A930QI85-F1
#
_cell.length_a   1.000
_cell.length_b   1.000
_cell.length_c   1.000
_cell.angle_alpha   90.00
_cell.angle_beta   90.00
_cell.angle_gamma   90.00
#
_symmetry.space_group_name_H-M   'P 1'
#
loop_
_entity.id
_entity.type
_entity.pdbx_description
1 polymer ?
#
loop_
_entity_poly.entity_id
_entity_poly.type
_entity_poly.pdbx_seq_one_letter_code
_entity_poly.pdbx_strand_id
1 'polypeptide(L)'
;RQAFDGFVPDRVATFTSDDVDRLVNTPGIIHNRRKIEASITNSRVFLDIVREYGSFDAYIWGFTEGKSIRESWELRTTSPLSDRITKDLKRRGMKFVGSTSIYSTLQAIGVLDAHAEDCDWRQL
;
A
#
# COMPACT_ATOMS: atom_id res chain seq x y z
N ARG A 1 5.49 6.00 -12.79
CA ARG A 1 5.89 4.61 -13.11
C ARG A 1 7.33 4.55 -13.62
N GLN A 2 7.68 5.24 -14.71
CA GLN A 2 9.02 5.19 -15.31
C GLN A 2 10.16 5.51 -14.33
N ALA A 3 10.04 6.57 -13.53
CA ALA A 3 11.07 6.95 -12.56
C ALA A 3 11.41 5.85 -11.52
N PHE A 4 10.48 4.94 -11.25
CA PHE A 4 10.64 3.85 -10.27
C PHE A 4 10.69 2.48 -10.95
N ASP A 5 11.28 2.40 -12.15
CA ASP A 5 11.45 1.15 -12.92
C ASP A 5 10.16 0.35 -13.08
N GLY A 6 9.05 1.04 -13.32
CA GLY A 6 7.74 0.41 -13.49
C GLY A 6 7.11 -0.10 -12.19
N PHE A 7 7.68 0.24 -11.03
CA PHE A 7 7.34 -0.28 -9.70
C PHE A 7 7.62 -1.78 -9.53
N VAL A 8 8.64 -2.31 -10.20
CA VAL A 8 9.12 -3.68 -9.97
C VAL A 8 9.85 -3.71 -8.61
N PRO A 9 9.33 -4.42 -7.58
CA PRO A 9 9.86 -4.32 -6.22
C PRO A 9 11.34 -4.69 -6.11
N ASP A 10 11.79 -5.74 -6.82
CA ASP A 10 13.19 -6.16 -6.84
C ASP A 10 14.14 -5.06 -7.32
N ARG A 11 13.71 -4.26 -8.31
CA ARG A 11 14.52 -3.15 -8.85
C ARG A 11 14.52 -1.94 -7.92
N VAL A 12 13.34 -1.57 -7.40
CA VAL A 12 13.22 -0.42 -6.49
C VAL A 12 13.94 -0.69 -5.17
N ALA A 13 13.97 -1.94 -4.70
CA ALA A 13 14.68 -2.34 -3.48
C ALA A 13 16.20 -2.14 -3.56
N THR A 14 16.78 -2.13 -4.78
CA THR A 14 18.23 -1.95 -5.00
C THR A 14 18.64 -0.48 -5.16
N PHE A 15 17.69 0.46 -5.20
CA PHE A 15 18.02 1.88 -5.32
C PHE A 15 18.92 2.35 -4.16
N THR A 16 19.86 3.21 -4.53
CA THR A 16 20.92 3.74 -3.67
C THR A 16 20.66 5.20 -3.27
N SER A 17 21.57 5.81 -2.52
CA SER A 17 21.55 7.27 -2.26
C SER A 17 21.57 8.07 -3.56
N ASP A 18 22.33 7.63 -4.55
CA ASP A 18 22.51 8.35 -5.81
C ASP A 18 21.21 8.31 -6.62
N ASP A 19 20.47 7.19 -6.56
CA ASP A 19 19.13 7.10 -7.12
C ASP A 19 18.16 8.04 -6.41
N VAL A 20 18.23 8.14 -5.09
CA VAL A 20 17.40 9.04 -4.29
C VAL A 20 17.68 10.51 -4.65
N ASP A 21 18.93 10.88 -4.91
CA ASP A 21 19.32 12.22 -5.35
C ASP A 21 18.88 12.52 -6.78
N ARG A 22 19.02 11.57 -7.69
CA ARG A 22 18.48 11.64 -9.05
C ARG A 22 16.97 11.82 -9.04
N LEU A 23 16.25 11.04 -8.22
CA LEU A 23 14.79 11.04 -8.17
C LEU A 23 14.22 12.33 -7.63
N VAL A 24 14.83 12.96 -6.63
CA VAL A 24 14.37 14.25 -6.11
C VAL A 24 14.33 15.33 -7.20
N ASN A 25 15.17 15.22 -8.23
CA ASN A 25 15.22 16.16 -9.34
C ASN A 25 14.46 15.67 -10.59
N THR A 26 13.83 14.50 -10.55
CA THR A 26 13.15 13.91 -11.71
C THR A 26 11.76 14.55 -11.89
N PRO A 27 11.43 15.12 -13.07
CA PRO A 27 10.10 15.66 -13.34
C PRO A 27 9.00 14.59 -13.27
N GLY A 28 7.78 15.01 -12.93
CA GLY A 28 6.61 14.11 -12.93
C GLY A 28 6.48 13.18 -11.73
N ILE A 29 7.26 13.42 -10.65
CA ILE A 29 7.07 12.76 -9.35
C ILE A 29 6.97 13.79 -8.22
N ILE A 30 6.53 13.35 -7.04
CA ILE A 30 6.55 14.18 -5.83
C ILE A 30 7.99 14.27 -5.32
N HIS A 31 8.56 15.47 -5.29
CA HIS A 31 9.94 15.76 -4.86
C HIS A 31 10.10 15.75 -3.33
N ASN A 32 9.75 14.62 -2.71
CA ASN A 32 9.92 14.42 -1.28
C ASN A 32 10.89 13.27 -1.03
N ARG A 33 12.11 13.60 -0.59
CA ARG A 33 13.19 12.64 -0.30
C ARG A 33 12.73 11.48 0.59
N ARG A 34 12.03 11.78 1.69
CA ARG A 34 11.56 10.76 2.65
C ARG A 34 10.56 9.79 2.02
N LYS A 35 9.69 10.24 1.11
CA LYS A 35 8.77 9.36 0.37
C LYS A 35 9.47 8.48 -0.65
N ILE A 36 10.54 8.99 -1.27
CA ILE A 36 11.37 8.21 -2.19
C ILE A 36 12.10 7.10 -1.42
N GLU A 37 12.80 7.44 -0.34
CA GLU A 37 13.47 6.48 0.55
C GLU A 37 12.50 5.45 1.14
N ALA A 38 11.29 5.88 1.49
CA ALA A 38 10.22 5.00 1.94
C ALA A 38 9.82 3.99 0.86
N SER A 39 9.82 4.37 -0.42
CA SER A 39 9.48 3.44 -1.51
C SER A 39 10.51 2.31 -1.63
N ILE A 40 11.80 2.62 -1.41
CA ILE A 40 12.90 1.64 -1.37
C ILE A 40 12.72 0.70 -0.18
N THR A 41 12.51 1.27 1.01
CA THR A 41 12.29 0.50 2.25
C THR A 41 11.06 -0.40 2.13
N ASN A 42 9.95 0.14 1.61
CA ASN A 42 8.71 -0.60 1.46
C ASN A 42 8.83 -1.72 0.42
N SER A 43 9.63 -1.53 -0.64
CA SER A 43 9.88 -2.59 -1.63
C SER A 43 10.64 -3.77 -1.01
N ARG A 44 11.60 -3.51 -0.12
CA ARG A 44 12.30 -4.57 0.63
C ARG A 44 11.33 -5.33 1.55
N VAL A 45 10.54 -4.61 2.34
CA VAL A 45 9.54 -5.23 3.23
C VAL A 45 8.46 -5.99 2.45
N PHE A 46 8.06 -5.49 1.27
CA PHE A 46 7.14 -6.19 0.38
C PHE A 46 7.72 -7.54 -0.05
N LEU A 47 8.98 -7.59 -0.48
CA LEU A 47 9.65 -8.84 -0.86
C LEU A 47 9.77 -9.80 0.32
N ASP A 48 10.01 -9.30 1.53
CA ASP A 48 10.00 -10.12 2.76
C ASP A 48 8.64 -10.78 2.98
N ILE A 49 7.56 -10.01 2.85
CA ILE A 49 6.19 -10.52 2.95
C ILE A 49 5.91 -11.56 1.86
N VAL A 50 6.30 -11.31 0.61
CA VAL A 50 6.13 -12.28 -0.47
C VAL A 50 6.87 -13.59 -0.17
N ARG A 51 8.06 -13.54 0.42
CA ARG A 51 8.80 -14.74 0.83
C ARG A 51 8.09 -15.52 1.94
N GLU A 52 7.44 -14.84 2.88
CA GLU A 52 6.74 -15.45 4.02
C GLU A 52 5.35 -16.00 3.65
N TYR A 53 4.59 -15.27 2.84
CA TYR A 53 3.18 -15.57 2.52
C TYR A 53 2.97 -16.10 1.10
N GLY A 54 4.04 -16.23 0.30
CA GLY A 54 3.98 -16.59 -1.12
C GLY A 54 3.57 -15.44 -2.04
N SER A 55 2.73 -14.51 -1.57
CA SER A 55 2.40 -13.27 -2.27
C SER A 55 1.91 -12.19 -1.30
N PHE A 56 1.99 -10.93 -1.72
CA PHE A 56 1.43 -9.82 -0.94
C PHE A 56 -0.11 -9.84 -0.94
N ASP A 57 -0.72 -10.40 -2.00
CA ASP A 57 -2.16 -10.63 -2.09
C ASP A 57 -2.63 -11.60 -1.00
N ALA A 58 -1.98 -12.77 -0.88
CA ALA A 58 -2.28 -13.75 0.17
C ALA A 58 -2.10 -13.16 1.59
N TYR A 59 -1.08 -12.32 1.77
CA TYR A 59 -0.88 -11.59 3.03
C TYR A 59 -2.06 -10.66 3.36
N ILE A 60 -2.50 -9.82 2.41
CA ILE A 60 -3.60 -8.87 2.64
C ILE A 60 -4.94 -9.60 2.85
N TRP A 61 -5.30 -10.54 1.98
CA TRP A 61 -6.54 -11.31 2.09
C TRP A 61 -6.58 -12.23 3.31
N GLY A 62 -5.42 -12.62 3.84
CA GLY A 62 -5.33 -13.37 5.10
C GLY A 62 -5.95 -12.64 6.29
N PHE A 63 -6.01 -11.30 6.28
CA PHE A 63 -6.65 -10.54 7.37
C PHE A 63 -8.18 -10.63 7.37
N THR A 64 -8.78 -11.06 6.26
CA THR A 64 -10.24 -11.14 6.06
C THR A 64 -10.70 -12.54 5.64
N GLU A 65 -9.84 -13.54 5.75
CA GLU A 65 -10.12 -14.93 5.32
C GLU A 65 -10.58 -15.00 3.85
N GLY A 66 -10.02 -14.14 2.99
CA GLY A 66 -10.35 -14.10 1.56
C GLY A 66 -11.70 -13.46 1.23
N LYS A 67 -12.34 -12.77 2.18
CA LYS A 67 -13.64 -12.12 1.98
C LYS A 67 -13.48 -10.61 1.89
N SER A 68 -14.21 -10.00 0.96
CA SER A 68 -14.43 -8.56 0.98
C SER A 68 -15.35 -8.19 2.14
N ILE A 69 -15.04 -7.10 2.83
CA ILE A 69 -15.87 -6.58 3.91
C ILE A 69 -16.69 -5.42 3.35
N ARG A 70 -18.01 -5.55 3.38
CA ARG A 70 -18.92 -4.47 3.05
C ARG A 70 -19.07 -3.54 4.26
N GLU A 71 -18.77 -2.26 4.07
CA GLU A 71 -18.99 -1.22 5.07
C GLU A 71 -20.09 -0.26 4.58
N SER A 72 -20.78 0.42 5.51
CA SER A 72 -21.71 1.49 5.16
C SER A 72 -20.96 2.64 4.51
N TRP A 73 -21.64 3.38 3.62
CA TRP A 73 -21.12 4.61 3.00
C TRP A 73 -21.09 5.79 4.00
N GLU A 74 -20.55 5.56 5.20
CA GLU A 74 -20.30 6.62 6.16
C GLU A 74 -18.95 7.28 5.89
N LEU A 75 -18.85 8.58 6.16
CA LEU A 75 -17.60 9.33 6.07
C LEU A 75 -16.60 8.83 7.13
N ARG A 76 -15.85 7.81 6.77
CA ARG A 76 -14.80 7.18 7.57
C ARG A 76 -13.48 7.27 6.84
N THR A 77 -12.42 7.48 7.60
CA THR A 77 -11.04 7.56 7.08
C THR A 77 -10.16 6.44 7.62
N THR A 78 -10.68 5.59 8.51
CA THR A 78 -10.01 4.41 9.05
C THR A 78 -11.02 3.31 9.41
N SER A 79 -10.53 2.09 9.63
CA SER A 79 -11.29 0.98 10.16
C SER A 79 -10.44 0.12 11.12
N PRO A 80 -11.07 -0.73 11.96
CA PRO A 80 -10.33 -1.70 12.76
C PRO A 80 -9.42 -2.61 11.91
N LEU A 81 -9.82 -2.91 10.67
CA LEU A 81 -8.99 -3.66 9.73
C LEU A 81 -7.76 -2.85 9.28
N SER A 82 -7.93 -1.59 8.88
CA SER A 82 -6.80 -0.76 8.46
C SER A 82 -5.84 -0.50 9.62
N ASP A 83 -6.33 -0.32 10.85
CA ASP A 83 -5.51 -0.17 12.05
C ASP A 83 -4.65 -1.42 12.32
N ARG A 84 -5.25 -2.61 12.21
CA ARG A 84 -4.54 -3.90 12.37
C ARG A 84 -3.45 -4.06 11.33
N ILE A 85 -3.76 -3.84 10.05
CA ILE A 85 -2.80 -3.98 8.95
C ILE A 85 -1.69 -2.92 9.07
N THR A 86 -2.02 -1.67 9.40
CA THR A 86 -1.03 -0.62 9.68
C THR A 86 -0.09 -1.00 10.80
N LYS A 87 -0.59 -1.56 11.90
CA LYS A 87 0.25 -1.98 13.03
C LYS A 87 1.24 -3.06 12.60
N ASP A 88 0.79 -4.03 11.81
CA ASP A 88 1.65 -5.11 11.32
C ASP A 88 2.69 -4.60 10.31
N LEU A 89 2.28 -3.83 9.30
CA LEU A 89 3.19 -3.25 8.31
C LEU A 89 4.24 -2.34 8.95
N LYS A 90 3.86 -1.55 9.96
CA LYS A 90 4.82 -0.73 10.74
C LYS A 90 5.79 -1.60 11.52
N ARG A 91 5.32 -2.70 12.13
CA ARG A 91 6.19 -3.66 12.84
C ARG A 91 7.21 -4.29 11.90
N ARG A 92 6.81 -4.58 10.66
CA ARG A 92 7.67 -5.08 9.59
C ARG A 92 8.61 -4.02 9.00
N GLY A 93 8.46 -2.76 9.39
CA GLY A 93 9.35 -1.66 9.02
C GLY A 93 8.89 -0.79 7.87
N MET A 94 7.71 -1.03 7.28
CA MET A 94 7.16 -0.16 6.24
C MET A 94 6.98 1.28 6.74
N LYS A 95 7.18 2.23 5.85
CA LYS A 95 7.10 3.67 6.06
C LYS A 95 5.91 4.25 5.29
N PHE A 96 5.37 5.37 5.79
CA PHE A 96 4.20 6.04 5.20
C PHE A 96 2.93 5.17 5.08
N VAL A 97 2.80 4.15 5.94
CA VAL A 97 1.64 3.25 6.01
C VAL A 97 0.71 3.60 7.19
N GLY A 98 0.25 4.85 7.25
CA GLY A 98 -0.74 5.27 8.24
C GLY A 98 -2.10 4.60 8.01
N SER A 99 -2.92 4.49 9.06
CA SER A 99 -4.21 3.80 8.97
C SER A 99 -5.11 4.38 7.89
N THR A 100 -5.12 5.71 7.73
CA THR A 100 -5.87 6.35 6.64
C THR A 100 -5.39 5.97 5.24
N SER A 101 -4.07 5.91 5.04
CA SER A 101 -3.51 5.48 3.75
C SER A 101 -3.79 4.01 3.47
N ILE A 102 -3.73 3.15 4.50
CA ILE A 102 -4.07 1.73 4.38
C ILE A 102 -5.56 1.55 4.13
N TYR A 103 -6.43 2.28 4.83
CA TYR A 103 -7.87 2.27 4.61
C TYR A 103 -8.22 2.60 3.16
N SER A 104 -7.69 3.71 2.63
CA SER A 104 -7.87 4.06 1.22
C SER A 104 -7.30 3.00 0.26
N THR A 105 -6.20 2.34 0.62
CA THR A 105 -5.65 1.24 -0.18
C THR A 105 -6.59 0.04 -0.20
N LEU A 106 -7.13 -0.36 0.95
CA LEU A 106 -8.06 -1.50 1.07
C LEU A 106 -9.35 -1.27 0.29
N GLN A 107 -9.84 -0.03 0.26
CA GLN A 107 -10.96 0.36 -0.61
C GLN A 107 -10.57 0.25 -2.09
N ALA A 108 -9.41 0.80 -2.47
CA ALA A 108 -8.95 0.81 -3.86
C ALA A 108 -8.70 -0.60 -4.44
N ILE A 109 -8.32 -1.57 -3.60
CA ILE A 109 -8.05 -2.96 -4.01
C ILE A 109 -9.25 -3.90 -3.77
N GLY A 110 -10.39 -3.39 -3.29
CA GLY A 110 -11.63 -4.17 -3.14
C GLY A 110 -11.71 -5.09 -1.91
N VAL A 111 -10.78 -4.96 -0.96
CA VAL A 111 -10.87 -5.66 0.34
C VAL A 111 -11.97 -5.03 1.20
N LEU A 112 -12.11 -3.70 1.12
CA LEU A 112 -13.24 -2.97 1.68
C LEU A 112 -14.15 -2.51 0.54
N ASP A 113 -15.40 -2.95 0.55
CA ASP A 113 -16.47 -2.43 -0.31
C ASP A 113 -17.24 -1.35 0.47
N ALA A 114 -16.99 -0.10 0.12
CA ALA A 114 -17.61 1.07 0.75
C ALA A 114 -18.28 1.98 -0.30
N HIS A 115 -18.77 1.39 -1.40
CA HIS A 115 -19.50 2.14 -2.41
C HIS A 115 -20.82 2.71 -1.86
N ALA A 116 -21.20 3.91 -2.33
CA ALA A 116 -22.46 4.54 -1.99
C ALA A 116 -23.65 3.68 -2.40
N GLU A 117 -24.78 3.84 -1.73
CA GLU A 117 -25.93 2.96 -1.96
C GLU A 117 -26.48 3.03 -3.38
N ASP A 118 -26.38 4.22 -3.97
CA ASP A 118 -26.77 4.62 -5.31
C ASP A 118 -25.63 4.54 -6.33
N CYS A 119 -24.48 3.95 -5.97
CA CYS A 119 -23.36 3.79 -6.88
C CYS A 119 -23.58 2.61 -7.83
N ASP A 120 -23.55 2.85 -9.14
CA ASP A 120 -23.65 1.82 -10.19
C ASP A 120 -22.58 0.71 -10.10
N TRP A 121 -21.49 0.96 -9.38
CA TRP A 121 -20.38 0.02 -9.17
C TRP A 121 -20.46 -0.70 -7.82
N ARG A 122 -21.50 -0.47 -7.02
CA ARG A 122 -21.81 -1.25 -5.82
C ARG A 122 -22.19 -2.66 -6.28
N GLN A 123 -21.24 -3.60 -6.22
CA GLN A 123 -21.48 -4.98 -6.65
C GLN A 123 -22.63 -5.58 -5.82
N LEU A 124 -23.61 -6.19 -6.50
CA LEU A 124 -24.69 -6.99 -5.90
C LEU A 124 -24.11 -8.09 -5.02
#